data_AF-A0AA41X920-F1
#
_entry.id   AF-A0AA41X920-F1
#
_cell.length_a   1.000
_cell.length_b   1.000
_cell.length_c   1.000
_cell.angle_alpha   90.00
_cell.angle_beta   90.00
_cell.angle_gamma   90.00
#
_symmetry.space_group_name_H-M   'P 1'
#
loop_
_entity.id
_entity.type
_entity.pdbx_description
1 polymer ?
#
loop_
_entity_poly.entity_id
_entity_poly.type
_entity_poly.pdbx_seq_one_letter_code
_entity_poly.pdbx_strand_id
1 'polypeptide(L)'
;MADFIQVDTARVAAAAKGIARCNNKIKQDFAAVESAMKALDSSWEGEASASAMHSFYEIKHAYYEPQYQVIQNFVNFLQQQVDPGYTQTEQTNTSLADAFK
;
A
#
# COMPACT_ATOMS: atom_id res chain seq x y z
N MET A 1 -25.04 -28.69 -11.40
CA MET A 1 -24.19 -28.39 -10.23
C MET A 1 -23.24 -27.31 -10.69
N ALA A 2 -23.50 -26.06 -10.33
CA ALA A 2 -22.56 -24.99 -10.60
C ALA A 2 -21.35 -25.21 -9.69
N ASP A 3 -20.17 -25.34 -10.28
CA ASP A 3 -18.92 -25.36 -9.51
C ASP A 3 -18.91 -24.13 -8.61
N PHE A 4 -18.82 -24.37 -7.30
CA PHE A 4 -18.65 -23.33 -6.29
C PHE A 4 -17.24 -22.74 -6.49
N ILE A 5 -17.11 -21.72 -7.33
CA ILE A 5 -15.89 -20.92 -7.42
C ILE A 5 -15.89 -19.99 -6.19
N GLN A 6 -15.43 -20.51 -5.06
CA GLN A 6 -15.18 -19.71 -3.87
C GLN A 6 -13.85 -18.97 -4.08
N VAL A 7 -13.91 -17.66 -4.28
CA VAL A 7 -12.71 -16.82 -4.26
C VAL A 7 -12.16 -16.83 -2.84
N ASP A 8 -10.89 -17.22 -2.67
CA ASP A 8 -10.20 -17.19 -1.38
C ASP A 8 -9.83 -15.74 -1.03
N THR A 9 -10.82 -15.00 -0.55
CA THR A 9 -10.67 -13.59 -0.19
C THR A 9 -9.69 -13.41 0.97
N ALA A 10 -9.52 -14.43 1.83
CA ALA A 10 -8.54 -14.43 2.90
C ALA A 10 -7.10 -14.39 2.37
N ARG A 11 -6.79 -15.11 1.28
CA ARG A 11 -5.48 -15.01 0.61
C ARG A 11 -5.26 -13.63 -0.01
N VAL A 12 -6.29 -13.03 -0.59
CA VAL A 12 -6.21 -11.66 -1.14
C VAL A 12 -5.96 -10.64 -0.02
N ALA A 13 -6.67 -10.76 1.11
CA ALA A 13 -6.48 -9.90 2.27
C ALA A 13 -5.07 -10.04 2.88
N ALA A 14 -4.55 -11.26 2.96
CA ALA A 14 -3.19 -11.52 3.42
C ALA A 14 -2.14 -10.90 2.48
N ALA A 15 -2.31 -11.04 1.17
CA ALA A 15 -1.44 -10.41 0.17
C ALA A 15 -1.50 -8.87 0.25
N ALA A 16 -2.69 -8.29 0.37
CA ALA A 16 -2.87 -6.85 0.54
C ALA A 16 -2.19 -6.32 1.81
N LYS A 17 -2.27 -7.05 2.93
CA LYS A 17 -1.51 -6.72 4.17
C LYS A 17 0.00 -6.79 3.94
N GLY A 18 0.50 -7.75 3.16
CA GLY A 18 1.91 -7.85 2.78
C GLY A 18 2.37 -6.63 1.99
N ILE A 19 1.62 -6.24 0.95
CA ILE A 19 1.89 -5.05 0.13
C ILE A 19 1.88 -3.79 1.00
N ALA A 20 0.89 -3.63 1.88
CA ALA A 20 0.79 -2.50 2.80
C ALA A 20 2.02 -2.39 3.72
N ARG A 21 2.50 -3.54 4.23
CA ARG A 21 3.70 -3.58 5.07
C ARG A 21 4.94 -3.12 4.31
N CYS A 22 5.15 -3.59 3.08
CA CYS A 22 6.25 -3.15 2.24
C CYS A 22 6.16 -1.65 1.94
N ASN A 23 4.97 -1.15 1.59
CA ASN A 23 4.75 0.26 1.30
C ASN A 23 5.09 1.15 2.51
N ASN A 24 4.69 0.73 3.71
CA ASN A 24 5.02 1.43 4.95
C ASN A 24 6.51 1.32 5.32
N LYS A 25 7.16 0.20 5.03
CA LYS A 25 8.60 0.05 5.24
C LYS A 25 9.39 1.01 4.35
N ILE A 26 9.05 1.11 3.07
CA ILE A 26 9.68 2.06 2.14
C ILE A 26 9.54 3.49 2.68
N LYS A 27 8.34 3.87 3.14
CA LYS A 27 8.11 5.17 3.80
C LYS A 27 9.02 5.42 4.99
N GLN A 28 9.18 4.43 5.87
CA GLN A 28 10.05 4.53 7.04
C GLN A 28 11.52 4.68 6.64
N ASP A 29 11.98 3.89 5.67
CA ASP A 29 13.36 3.91 5.20
C ASP A 29 13.70 5.28 4.57
N PHE A 30 12.80 5.87 3.77
CA PHE A 30 12.97 7.24 3.26
C PHE A 30 13.02 8.30 4.37
N ALA A 31 12.17 8.19 5.39
CA ALA A 31 12.18 9.12 6.52
C ALA A 31 13.48 9.01 7.33
N ALA A 32 14.02 7.80 7.48
CA ALA A 32 15.31 7.58 8.14
C ALA A 32 16.47 8.20 7.35
N VAL A 33 16.49 8.03 6.02
CA VAL A 33 17.50 8.66 5.15
C VAL A 33 17.41 10.19 5.21
N GLU A 34 16.20 10.76 5.14
CA GLU A 34 16.01 12.21 5.27
C GLU A 34 16.55 12.74 6.61
N SER A 35 16.28 12.03 7.70
CA SER A 35 16.80 12.40 9.01
C SER A 35 18.33 12.35 9.07
N ALA A 36 18.94 11.31 8.50
CA ALA A 36 20.39 11.17 8.44
C ALA A 36 21.03 12.28 7.60
N MET A 37 20.41 12.63 6.47
CA MET A 37 20.88 13.71 5.62
C MET A 37 20.78 15.08 6.29
N LYS A 38 19.70 15.37 7.03
CA LYS A 38 19.58 16.62 7.80
C LYS A 38 20.64 16.73 8.90
N ALA A 39 20.96 15.63 9.57
CA ALA A 39 22.04 15.60 10.56
C ALA A 39 23.43 15.76 9.93
N LEU A 40 23.60 15.26 8.71
CA LEU A 40 24.84 15.44 7.95
C LEU A 40 24.99 16.90 7.49
N ASP A 41 23.92 17.51 6.98
CA ASP A 41 23.87 18.91 6.53
C ASP A 41 24.28 19.89 7.65
N SER A 42 23.85 19.64 8.89
CA SER A 42 24.26 20.48 10.04
C SER A 42 25.75 20.42 10.37
N SER A 43 26.48 19.45 9.82
CA SER A 43 27.91 19.23 10.08
C SER A 43 28.78 19.35 8.83
N TRP A 44 28.16 19.43 7.65
CA TRP A 44 28.82 19.46 6.35
C TRP A 44 28.31 20.66 5.56
N GLU A 45 28.86 21.84 5.83
CA GLU A 45 28.51 23.04 5.06
C GLU A 45 29.24 23.06 3.71
N GLY A 46 28.52 23.40 2.64
CA GLY A 46 29.07 23.62 1.30
C GLY A 46 28.18 23.10 0.18
N GLU A 47 28.52 23.46 -1.06
CA GLU A 47 27.73 23.16 -2.26
C GLU A 47 27.47 21.66 -2.47
N ALA A 48 28.40 20.80 -2.04
CA ALA A 48 28.25 19.35 -2.10
C ALA A 48 27.11 18.83 -1.21
N SER A 49 26.92 19.39 -0.01
CA SER A 49 25.83 19.01 0.91
C SER A 49 24.46 19.41 0.32
N ALA A 50 24.37 20.63 -0.20
CA ALA A 50 23.18 21.15 -0.85
C ALA A 50 22.81 20.33 -2.08
N SER A 51 23.79 19.93 -2.90
CA SER A 51 23.58 19.07 -4.07
C SER A 51 23.08 17.68 -3.66
N ALA A 52 23.69 17.06 -2.65
CA ALA A 52 23.22 15.76 -2.14
C ALA A 52 21.79 15.84 -1.61
N MET A 53 21.47 16.89 -0.82
CA MET A 53 20.14 17.17 -0.30
C MET A 53 19.11 17.35 -1.42
N HIS A 54 19.48 18.09 -2.46
CA HIS A 54 18.63 18.31 -3.62
C HIS A 54 18.31 16.99 -4.34
N SER A 55 19.32 16.19 -4.67
CA SER A 55 19.13 14.90 -5.34
C SER A 55 18.26 13.93 -4.54
N PHE A 56 18.38 13.94 -3.20
CA PHE A 56 17.49 13.14 -2.36
C PHE A 56 16.03 13.58 -2.46
N TYR A 57 15.75 14.89 -2.38
CA TYR A 57 14.39 15.40 -2.49
C TYR A 57 13.80 15.16 -3.89
N GLU A 58 14.60 15.25 -4.96
CA GLU A 58 14.14 14.88 -6.30
C GLU A 58 13.67 13.42 -6.36
N ILE A 59 14.46 12.48 -5.80
CA ILE A 59 14.08 11.06 -5.76
C ILE A 59 12.82 10.87 -4.92
N LYS A 60 12.76 11.50 -3.73
CA LYS A 60 11.63 11.39 -2.82
C LYS A 60 10.33 11.91 -3.46
N HIS A 61 10.37 13.04 -4.13
CA HIS A 61 9.18 13.64 -4.74
C HIS A 61 8.77 12.93 -6.04
N ALA A 62 9.73 12.57 -6.90
CA ALA A 62 9.43 11.94 -8.18
C ALA A 62 8.88 10.51 -8.03
N TYR A 63 9.38 9.75 -7.04
CA TYR A 63 9.10 8.33 -6.96
C TYR A 63 8.32 7.94 -5.71
N TYR A 64 8.65 8.47 -4.54
CA TYR A 64 8.09 7.94 -3.30
C TYR A 64 6.64 8.37 -3.05
N GLU A 65 6.32 9.66 -3.10
CA GLU A 65 4.96 10.15 -2.82
C GLU A 65 3.87 9.59 -3.77
N PRO A 66 4.04 9.67 -5.11
CA PRO A 66 3.04 9.14 -6.04
C PRO A 66 2.94 7.61 -5.98
N GLN A 67 4.06 6.87 -5.84
CA GLN A 67 4.00 5.42 -5.75
C GLN A 67 3.37 4.95 -4.45
N TYR A 68 3.67 5.61 -3.32
CA TYR A 68 3.06 5.26 -2.04
C TYR A 68 1.54 5.39 -2.10
N GLN A 69 1.03 6.48 -2.68
CA GLN A 69 -0.41 6.71 -2.81
C GLN A 69 -1.08 5.69 -3.73
N VAL A 70 -0.49 5.39 -4.88
CA VAL A 70 -1.03 4.39 -5.83
C VAL A 70 -1.10 3.01 -5.17
N ILE A 71 -0.03 2.58 -4.51
CA ILE A 71 0.01 1.28 -3.81
C ILE A 71 -0.97 1.26 -2.65
N GLN A 72 -1.07 2.34 -1.87
CA GLN A 72 -2.02 2.42 -0.75
C GLN A 72 -3.47 2.37 -1.24
N ASN A 73 -3.79 3.05 -2.34
CA ASN A 73 -5.12 3.01 -2.94
C ASN A 73 -5.48 1.61 -3.43
N PHE A 74 -4.52 0.89 -4.03
CA PHE A 74 -4.72 -0.49 -4.45
C PHE A 74 -4.91 -1.45 -3.26
N VAL A 75 -4.12 -1.29 -2.19
CA VAL A 75 -4.31 -2.02 -0.93
C VAL A 75 -5.70 -1.77 -0.36
N ASN A 76 -6.15 -0.52 -0.32
CA ASN A 76 -7.48 -0.16 0.18
C ASN A 76 -8.58 -0.81 -0.67
N PHE A 77 -8.45 -0.80 -1.99
CA PHE A 77 -9.37 -1.48 -2.90
C PHE A 77 -9.46 -2.99 -2.60
N LEU A 78 -8.31 -3.67 -2.46
CA LEU A 78 -8.28 -5.09 -2.15
C LEU A 78 -8.91 -5.41 -0.78
N GLN A 79 -8.67 -4.57 0.23
CA GLN A 79 -9.19 -4.75 1.59
C GLN A 79 -10.67 -4.40 1.73
N GLN A 80 -11.19 -3.44 0.95
CA GLN A 80 -12.56 -2.93 1.11
C GLN A 80 -13.55 -3.50 0.11
N GLN A 81 -13.12 -3.85 -1.11
CA GLN A 81 -14.03 -4.30 -2.16
C GLN A 81 -13.94 -5.79 -2.44
N VAL A 82 -12.73 -6.37 -2.38
CA VAL A 82 -12.56 -7.80 -2.71
C VAL A 82 -12.92 -8.68 -1.52
N ASP A 83 -12.51 -8.32 -0.30
CA ASP A 83 -12.79 -9.15 0.88
C ASP A 83 -14.25 -8.99 1.38
N PRO A 84 -14.74 -7.79 1.75
CA PRO A 84 -16.09 -7.62 2.26
C PRO A 84 -17.16 -7.69 1.17
N GLY A 85 -16.89 -7.12 -0.01
CA GLY A 85 -17.86 -7.05 -1.10
C GLY A 85 -18.22 -8.42 -1.68
N TYR A 86 -17.23 -9.31 -1.79
CA TYR A 86 -17.47 -10.68 -2.22
C TYR A 86 -18.24 -11.49 -1.16
N THR A 87 -17.82 -11.44 0.12
CA THR A 87 -18.53 -12.14 1.20
C THR A 87 -19.98 -11.66 1.35
N GLN A 88 -20.22 -10.35 1.25
CA GLN A 88 -21.56 -9.77 1.33
C GLN A 88 -22.45 -10.20 0.15
N THR A 89 -21.88 -10.27 -1.06
CA THR A 89 -22.61 -10.70 -2.26
C THR A 89 -22.97 -12.17 -2.19
N GLU A 90 -22.04 -13.03 -1.76
CA GLU A 90 -22.29 -14.46 -1.56
C GLU A 90 -23.35 -14.71 -0.47
N GLN A 91 -23.28 -14.00 0.66
CA GLN A 91 -24.31 -14.08 1.70
C GLN A 91 -25.69 -13.64 1.20
N THR A 92 -25.74 -12.54 0.43
CA THR A 92 -27.00 -12.03 -0.14
C THR A 92 -27.57 -13.02 -1.14
N ASN A 93 -26.75 -13.57 -2.03
CA ASN A 93 -27.17 -14.57 -3.01
C ASN A 93 -27.66 -15.86 -2.34
N THR A 94 -26.97 -16.32 -1.29
CA THR A 94 -27.38 -17.50 -0.51
C THR A 94 -28.73 -17.23 0.18
N SER A 95 -28.86 -16.08 0.84
CA SER A 95 -30.11 -15.70 1.51
C SER A 95 -31.28 -15.54 0.55
N LEU A 96 -31.05 -14.98 -0.65
CA LEU A 96 -32.08 -14.89 -1.68
C LEU A 96 -32.43 -16.28 -2.21
N ALA A 97 -31.44 -17.12 -2.52
CA ALA A 97 -31.69 -18.48 -2.99
C ALA A 97 -32.46 -19.34 -1.97
N ASP A 98 -32.18 -19.19 -0.68
CA ASP A 98 -32.94 -19.85 0.39
C ASP A 98 -34.34 -19.27 0.58
N ALA A 99 -34.56 -17.99 0.26
CA ALA A 99 -35.89 -17.38 0.27
C ALA A 99 -36.77 -17.78 -0.94
N PHE A 100 -36.18 -18.31 -2.01
CA PHE A 100 -36.88 -18.82 -3.20
C PHE A 100 -37.01 -20.36 -3.23
N LYS A 101 -36.56 -21.06 -2.18
CA LYS A 101 -36.86 -22.49 -1.94
C LYS A 101 -38.18 -22.64 -1.20
#